data_AF-A0A091CCQ7-F1
#
_entry.id   AF-A0A091CCQ7-F1
#
_cell.length_a   1.000
_cell.length_b   1.000
_cell.length_c   1.000
_cell.angle_alpha   90.00
_cell.angle_beta   90.00
_cell.angle_gamma   90.00
#
_symmetry.space_group_name_H-M   'P 1'
#
loop_
_entity.id
_entity.type
_entity.pdbx_description
1 polymer ?
#
loop_
_entity_poly.entity_id
_entity_poly.type
_entity_poly.pdbx_seq_one_letter_code
_entity_poly.pdbx_strand_id
1 'polypeptide(L)'
;MASLFFDHADIYGQGECEEIFAKSLANTSIKREDLFIQSKCGIVPGKMYDFSKEHIIESVNGSLKRLQTEYLDSLLLHRPDALTDPEEVAAAFDELKTQGKVHHFGVSNHSPLQIKLLQSVVKQPLEANQLQFGLMHSGMIDEGSM
;
A
#
# COMPACT_ATOMS: atom_id res chain seq x y z
N MET A 1 11.80 3.36 -16.89
CA MET A 1 11.63 2.44 -15.76
C MET A 1 12.29 3.11 -14.57
N ALA A 2 11.55 3.34 -13.49
CA ALA A 2 12.15 3.69 -12.20
C ALA A 2 13.13 2.58 -11.82
N SER A 3 14.32 2.95 -11.33
CA SER A 3 15.41 2.01 -11.05
C SER A 3 15.55 1.72 -9.55
N LEU A 4 14.86 2.48 -8.69
CA LEU A 4 14.98 2.40 -7.24
C LEU A 4 13.60 2.19 -6.58
N PHE A 5 13.47 1.10 -5.83
CA PHE A 5 12.25 0.76 -5.10
C PHE A 5 12.36 1.13 -3.62
N PHE A 6 11.36 1.84 -3.09
CA PHE A 6 11.26 2.21 -1.68
C PHE A 6 9.90 1.82 -1.11
N ASP A 7 9.93 1.11 0.01
CA ASP A 7 8.75 0.61 0.72
C ASP A 7 8.46 1.43 1.98
N HIS A 8 7.25 1.95 2.09
CA HIS A 8 6.74 2.73 3.21
C HIS A 8 5.43 2.15 3.75
N ALA A 9 4.95 2.69 4.86
CA ALA A 9 3.58 2.51 5.34
C ALA A 9 3.19 3.74 6.17
N ASP A 10 1.91 4.09 6.14
CA ASP A 10 1.38 5.23 6.89
C ASP A 10 1.66 5.18 8.39
N ILE A 11 1.67 3.97 8.97
CA ILE A 11 1.94 3.75 10.40
C ILE A 11 3.42 3.72 10.80
N TYR A 12 4.36 3.62 9.85
CA TYR A 12 5.78 3.46 10.19
C TYR A 12 6.31 4.70 10.90
N GLY A 13 6.79 4.53 12.14
CA GLY A 13 7.19 5.64 12.99
C GLY A 13 6.03 6.64 13.23
N GLN A 14 4.78 6.19 13.24
CA GLN A 14 3.60 7.07 13.29
C GLN A 14 3.57 8.10 12.14
N GLY A 15 4.06 7.71 10.97
CA GLY A 15 4.21 8.54 9.77
C GLY A 15 5.59 9.21 9.64
N GLU A 16 6.39 9.26 10.70
CA GLU A 16 7.69 9.95 10.70
C GLU A 16 8.66 9.37 9.67
N CYS A 17 8.58 8.06 9.39
CA CYS A 17 9.45 7.42 8.39
C CYS A 17 9.27 8.01 6.97
N GLU A 18 8.03 8.34 6.58
CA GLU A 18 7.75 9.00 5.29
C GLU A 18 8.29 10.43 5.25
N GLU A 19 8.18 11.17 6.36
CA GLU A 19 8.73 12.53 6.44
C GLU A 19 10.25 12.57 6.40
N ILE A 20 10.91 11.65 7.12
CA ILE A 20 12.37 11.52 7.11
C ILE A 20 12.84 11.18 5.70
N PHE A 21 12.18 10.25 5.03
CA PHE A 21 12.52 9.88 3.67
C PHE A 21 12.42 11.06 2.71
N ALA A 22 11.32 11.83 2.74
CA ALA A 22 11.16 13.03 1.90
C ALA A 22 12.27 14.07 2.17
N LYS A 23 12.57 14.34 3.44
CA LYS A 23 13.65 15.24 3.85
C LYS A 23 15.00 14.76 3.34
N SER A 24 15.27 13.46 3.39
CA SER A 24 16.52 12.87 2.89
C SER A 24 16.61 12.95 1.36
N LEU A 25 15.53 12.63 0.65
CA LEU A 25 15.47 12.66 -0.81
C LEU A 25 15.75 14.05 -1.36
N ALA A 26 15.23 15.10 -0.72
CA ALA A 26 15.48 16.50 -1.08
C ALA A 26 16.96 16.91 -1.02
N ASN A 27 17.81 16.14 -0.32
CA ASN A 27 19.26 16.36 -0.24
C ASN A 27 20.05 15.52 -1.26
N THR A 28 19.36 14.88 -2.22
CA THR A 28 19.98 14.07 -3.28
C THR A 28 19.70 14.66 -4.66
N SER A 29 20.37 14.14 -5.69
CA SER A 29 20.06 14.44 -7.10
C SER A 29 19.04 13.48 -7.72
N ILE A 30 18.46 12.57 -6.93
CA ILE A 30 17.51 11.56 -7.41
C ILE A 30 16.16 12.25 -7.65
N LYS A 31 15.60 12.07 -8.83
CA LYS A 31 14.32 12.68 -9.18
C LYS A 31 13.17 11.75 -8.81
N ARG A 32 11.99 12.33 -8.60
CA ARG A 32 10.79 11.56 -8.23
C ARG A 32 10.47 10.47 -9.26
N GLU A 33 10.66 10.74 -10.54
CA GLU A 33 10.41 9.81 -11.66
C GLU A 33 11.41 8.64 -11.73
N ASP A 34 12.54 8.72 -11.04
CA ASP A 34 13.52 7.63 -10.95
C ASP A 34 13.14 6.63 -9.84
N LEU A 35 12.18 7.00 -8.99
CA LEU A 35 11.73 6.23 -7.83
C LEU A 35 10.44 5.47 -8.12
N PHE A 36 10.37 4.27 -7.58
CA PHE A 36 9.13 3.53 -7.37
C PHE A 36 8.83 3.54 -5.87
N ILE A 37 7.85 4.33 -5.45
CA ILE A 37 7.44 4.47 -4.06
C ILE A 37 6.16 3.66 -3.82
N GLN A 38 6.28 2.65 -2.97
CA GLN A 38 5.15 1.93 -2.42
C GLN A 38 4.85 2.43 -1.01
N SER A 39 3.58 2.65 -0.68
CA SER A 39 3.15 2.79 0.73
C SER A 39 2.00 1.83 1.04
N LYS A 40 1.64 1.72 2.31
CA LYS A 40 0.60 0.83 2.82
C LYS A 40 -0.33 1.57 3.77
N CYS A 41 -1.59 1.14 3.82
CA CYS A 41 -2.59 1.72 4.73
C CYS A 41 -3.50 0.66 5.37
N GLY A 42 -4.32 1.13 6.31
CA GLY A 42 -5.43 0.37 6.90
C GLY A 42 -5.13 -0.33 8.23
N ILE A 43 -4.00 0.00 8.88
CA ILE A 43 -3.77 -0.36 10.28
C ILE A 43 -4.05 0.87 11.14
N VAL A 44 -4.97 0.73 12.10
CA VAL A 44 -5.18 1.73 13.16
C VAL A 44 -4.54 1.22 14.45
N PRO A 45 -3.33 1.70 14.83
CA PRO A 45 -2.54 1.10 15.90
C PRO A 45 -3.30 0.96 17.22
N GLY A 46 -3.30 -0.26 17.77
CA GLY A 46 -3.95 -0.57 19.05
C GLY A 46 -5.48 -0.54 19.03
N LYS A 47 -6.12 -0.38 17.85
CA LYS A 47 -7.58 -0.31 17.72
C LYS A 47 -8.14 -1.37 16.79
N MET A 48 -7.84 -1.29 15.50
CA MET A 48 -8.46 -2.13 14.47
C MET A 48 -7.68 -2.11 13.16
N TYR A 49 -8.12 -2.91 12.20
CA TYR A 49 -7.86 -2.67 10.79
C TYR A 49 -9.06 -1.92 10.22
N ASP A 50 -8.80 -1.02 9.28
CA ASP A 50 -9.83 -0.15 8.72
C ASP A 50 -9.61 0.00 7.22
N PHE A 51 -10.40 -0.75 6.45
CA PHE A 51 -10.43 -0.63 5.00
C PHE A 51 -11.67 0.14 4.50
N SER A 52 -12.26 0.98 5.36
CA SER A 52 -13.26 1.94 4.88
C SER A 52 -12.66 2.87 3.84
N LYS A 53 -13.51 3.32 2.92
CA LYS A 53 -13.13 4.22 1.85
C LYS A 53 -12.51 5.50 2.40
N GLU A 54 -13.15 6.06 3.43
CA GLU A 54 -12.71 7.29 4.09
C GLU A 54 -11.29 7.13 4.66
N HIS A 55 -11.03 6.05 5.41
CA HIS A 55 -9.72 5.82 6.00
C HIS A 55 -8.64 5.61 4.94
N ILE A 56 -8.90 4.82 3.90
CA ILE A 56 -7.93 4.60 2.81
C ILE A 56 -7.56 5.92 2.14
N ILE A 57 -8.55 6.75 1.80
CA ILE A 57 -8.31 8.05 1.16
C ILE A 57 -7.54 9.00 2.10
N GLU A 58 -7.91 9.06 3.38
CA GLU A 58 -7.21 9.86 4.37
C GLU A 58 -5.75 9.44 4.53
N SER A 59 -5.49 8.14 4.69
CA SER A 59 -4.13 7.59 4.82
C SER A 59 -3.28 7.88 3.59
N VAL A 60 -3.81 7.75 2.38
CA VAL A 60 -3.08 8.07 1.15
C VAL A 60 -2.76 9.56 1.07
N ASN A 61 -3.75 10.44 1.30
CA ASN A 61 -3.51 11.88 1.31
C ASN A 61 -2.47 12.29 2.37
N GLY A 62 -2.52 11.67 3.55
CA GLY A 62 -1.53 11.86 4.60
C GLY A 62 -0.13 11.41 4.17
N SER A 63 -0.04 10.26 3.52
CA SER A 63 1.22 9.70 3.02
C SER A 63 1.83 10.59 1.93
N LEU A 64 1.04 11.02 0.95
CA LEU A 64 1.46 11.95 -0.10
C LEU A 64 2.02 13.26 0.49
N LYS A 65 1.32 13.81 1.49
CA LYS A 65 1.77 15.03 2.19
C LYS A 65 3.11 14.82 2.91
N ARG A 66 3.29 13.71 3.62
CA ARG A 66 4.53 13.41 4.35
C ARG A 66 5.69 13.11 3.40
N LEU A 67 5.42 12.38 2.32
CA LEU A 67 6.38 12.04 1.26
C LEU A 67 6.70 13.23 0.33
N GLN A 68 5.96 14.34 0.45
CA GLN A 68 6.09 15.51 -0.42
C GLN A 68 6.01 15.16 -1.91
N THR A 69 5.03 14.34 -2.28
CA THR A 69 4.81 13.90 -3.65
C THR A 69 3.31 13.87 -3.97
N GLU A 70 2.98 13.95 -5.26
CA GLU A 70 1.60 14.00 -5.73
C GLU A 70 1.00 12.61 -6.00
N TYR A 71 1.85 11.57 -6.08
CA TYR A 71 1.40 10.21 -6.36
C TYR A 71 2.28 9.14 -5.68
N LEU A 72 1.66 8.00 -5.37
CA LEU A 72 2.32 6.74 -5.07
C LEU A 72 2.37 5.89 -6.33
N ASP A 73 3.49 5.20 -6.54
CA ASP A 73 3.57 4.19 -7.60
C ASP A 73 2.69 3.00 -7.24
N SER A 74 2.74 2.54 -5.98
CA SER A 74 1.91 1.43 -5.49
C SER A 74 1.31 1.72 -4.12
N LEU A 75 0.05 1.32 -3.92
CA LEU A 75 -0.61 1.26 -2.62
C LEU A 75 -0.94 -0.19 -2.27
N LEU A 76 -0.51 -0.66 -1.09
CA LEU A 76 -0.93 -1.96 -0.56
C LEU A 76 -1.86 -1.82 0.65
N LEU A 77 -2.88 -2.68 0.68
CA LEU A 77 -3.65 -2.95 1.90
C LEU A 77 -2.79 -3.74 2.89
N HIS A 78 -2.42 -3.13 4.01
CA HIS A 78 -1.28 -3.54 4.84
C HIS A 78 -1.47 -4.91 5.52
N ARG A 79 -2.66 -5.19 6.06
CA ARG A 79 -3.01 -6.48 6.67
C ARG A 79 -4.49 -6.77 6.46
N PRO A 80 -4.91 -8.04 6.29
CA PRO A 80 -6.31 -8.36 6.08
C PRO A 80 -7.19 -7.80 7.21
N ASP A 81 -8.24 -7.10 6.83
CA ASP A 81 -9.32 -6.69 7.71
C ASP A 81 -10.48 -7.68 7.59
N ALA A 82 -10.82 -8.34 8.71
CA ALA A 82 -11.91 -9.33 8.75
C ALA A 82 -13.30 -8.69 8.68
N LEU A 83 -13.41 -7.39 8.93
CA LEU A 83 -14.65 -6.62 8.91
C LEU A 83 -14.81 -5.78 7.65
N THR A 84 -13.88 -5.90 6.69
CA THR A 84 -13.89 -5.11 5.47
C THR A 84 -15.16 -5.35 4.66
N ASP A 85 -15.75 -4.26 4.17
CA ASP A 85 -16.65 -4.30 3.03
C ASP A 85 -15.78 -4.13 1.76
N PRO A 86 -15.67 -5.16 0.89
CA PRO A 86 -14.88 -5.06 -0.33
C PRO A 86 -15.31 -3.92 -1.29
N GLU A 87 -16.57 -3.50 -1.23
CA GLU A 87 -17.07 -2.40 -2.07
C GLU A 87 -16.49 -1.03 -1.66
N GLU A 88 -16.21 -0.83 -0.37
CA GLU A 88 -15.53 0.37 0.13
C GLU A 88 -14.11 0.48 -0.43
N VAL A 89 -13.38 -0.65 -0.46
CA VAL A 89 -12.05 -0.75 -1.07
C VAL A 89 -12.11 -0.43 -2.56
N ALA A 90 -13.07 -1.02 -3.29
CA ALA A 90 -13.25 -0.76 -4.72
C ALA A 90 -13.51 0.72 -5.00
N ALA A 91 -14.39 1.34 -4.21
CA ALA A 91 -14.69 2.77 -4.34
C ALA A 91 -13.49 3.67 -4.01
N ALA A 92 -12.66 3.31 -3.02
CA ALA A 92 -11.43 4.03 -2.71
C ALA A 92 -10.39 3.92 -3.82
N PHE A 93 -10.17 2.72 -4.34
CA PHE A 93 -9.19 2.47 -5.41
C PHE A 93 -9.58 3.18 -6.71
N ASP A 94 -10.86 3.12 -7.08
CA ASP A 94 -11.39 3.85 -8.23
C ASP A 94 -11.14 5.36 -8.11
N GLU A 95 -11.40 5.94 -6.95
CA GLU A 95 -11.20 7.37 -6.70
C GLU A 95 -9.72 7.75 -6.76
N LEU A 96 -8.85 7.02 -6.06
CA LEU A 96 -7.41 7.28 -6.02
C LEU A 96 -6.74 7.12 -7.39
N LYS A 97 -7.15 6.11 -8.16
CA LYS A 97 -6.69 5.90 -9.54
C LYS A 97 -7.15 7.03 -10.45
N THR A 98 -8.42 7.43 -10.36
CA THR A 98 -9.00 8.51 -11.17
C THR A 98 -8.35 9.86 -10.88
N GLN A 99 -8.01 10.13 -9.61
CA GLN A 99 -7.29 11.33 -9.20
C GLN A 99 -5.79 11.29 -9.56
N GLY A 100 -5.27 10.17 -10.08
CA GLY A 100 -3.86 10.01 -10.40
C GLY A 100 -2.94 9.88 -9.19
N LYS A 101 -3.50 9.74 -7.97
CA LYS A 101 -2.76 9.68 -6.70
C LYS A 101 -2.10 8.33 -6.46
N VAL A 102 -2.61 7.26 -7.08
CA VAL A 102 -2.05 5.91 -7.00
C VAL A 102 -2.06 5.27 -8.38
N HIS A 103 -0.96 4.65 -8.78
CA HIS A 103 -0.83 4.01 -10.08
C HIS A 103 -1.10 2.51 -10.06
N HIS A 104 -0.57 1.81 -9.07
CA HIS A 104 -0.69 0.36 -8.90
C HIS A 104 -1.29 0.03 -7.54
N PHE A 105 -1.98 -1.10 -7.46
CA PHE A 105 -2.66 -1.53 -6.24
C PHE A 105 -2.28 -2.96 -5.92
N GLY A 106 -2.28 -3.28 -4.63
CA GLY A 106 -2.05 -4.63 -4.16
C GLY A 106 -2.43 -4.78 -2.70
N VAL A 107 -1.92 -5.85 -2.10
CA VAL A 107 -2.21 -6.24 -0.74
C VAL A 107 -0.93 -6.71 -0.04
N SER A 108 -1.02 -6.91 1.27
CA SER A 108 0.05 -7.53 2.05
C SER A 108 -0.54 -8.50 3.06
N ASN A 109 0.11 -9.66 3.21
CA ASN A 109 -0.31 -10.72 4.15
C ASN A 109 -1.72 -11.27 3.87
N HIS A 110 -2.21 -11.20 2.64
CA HIS A 110 -3.52 -11.77 2.28
C HIS A 110 -3.37 -13.21 1.79
N SER A 111 -4.32 -14.05 2.17
CA SER A 111 -4.48 -15.39 1.61
C SER A 111 -5.03 -15.35 0.17
N PRO A 112 -4.84 -16.41 -0.63
CA PRO A 112 -5.37 -16.47 -2.00
C PRO A 112 -6.89 -16.23 -2.09
N LEU A 113 -7.67 -16.72 -1.13
CA LEU A 113 -9.13 -16.51 -1.13
C LEU A 113 -9.52 -15.06 -0.81
N GLN A 114 -8.78 -14.39 0.07
CA GLN A 114 -8.99 -12.97 0.35
C GLN A 114 -8.63 -12.11 -0.88
N ILE A 115 -7.53 -12.43 -1.57
CA ILE A 115 -7.17 -11.77 -2.83
C ILE A 115 -8.26 -11.98 -3.87
N LYS A 116 -8.75 -13.22 -4.02
CA LYS A 116 -9.82 -13.53 -4.98
C LYS A 116 -11.11 -12.78 -4.68
N LEU A 117 -11.48 -12.63 -3.41
CA LEU A 117 -12.63 -11.84 -2.99
C LEU A 117 -12.46 -10.38 -3.38
N LEU A 118 -11.36 -9.74 -2.98
CA LEU A 118 -11.10 -8.33 -3.32
C LEU A 118 -11.04 -8.13 -4.83
N GLN A 119 -10.31 -8.98 -5.56
CA GLN A 119 -10.17 -8.90 -7.02
C GLN A 119 -11.52 -9.05 -7.75
N SER A 120 -12.51 -9.70 -7.14
CA SER A 120 -13.84 -9.86 -7.73
C SER A 120 -14.66 -8.57 -7.76
N VAL A 121 -14.30 -7.57 -6.93
CA VAL A 121 -14.99 -6.29 -6.81
C VAL A 121 -14.16 -5.10 -7.30
N VAL A 122 -12.85 -5.09 -7.06
CA VAL A 122 -11.98 -3.98 -7.51
C VAL A 122 -11.77 -4.07 -9.03
N LYS A 123 -11.72 -2.91 -9.70
CA LYS A 123 -11.49 -2.84 -11.16
C LYS A 123 -10.01 -2.92 -11.52
N GLN A 124 -9.15 -2.46 -10.61
CA GLN A 124 -7.71 -2.46 -10.78
C GLN A 124 -7.16 -3.87 -10.52
N PRO A 125 -6.14 -4.32 -11.26
CA PRO A 125 -5.45 -5.55 -10.90
C PRO A 125 -4.77 -5.39 -9.54
N LEU A 126 -4.85 -6.42 -8.69
CA LEU A 126 -4.02 -6.56 -7.51
C LEU A 126 -2.67 -7.15 -7.93
N GLU A 127 -1.69 -6.28 -8.15
CA GLU A 127 -0.43 -6.64 -8.81
C GLU A 127 0.59 -7.29 -7.88
N ALA A 128 0.42 -7.13 -6.56
CA ALA A 128 1.34 -7.65 -5.57
C ALA A 128 0.62 -8.13 -4.30
N ASN A 129 1.20 -9.17 -3.67
CA ASN A 129 0.96 -9.54 -2.29
C ASN A 129 2.29 -9.52 -1.54
N GLN A 130 2.57 -8.47 -0.77
CA GLN A 130 3.81 -8.39 -0.01
C GLN A 130 3.74 -9.32 1.21
N LEU A 131 4.58 -10.35 1.21
CA LEU A 131 4.61 -11.42 2.21
C LEU A 131 5.97 -11.51 2.89
N GLN A 132 5.98 -12.07 4.10
CA GLN A 132 7.20 -12.45 4.79
C GLN A 132 7.77 -13.72 4.14
N PHE A 133 9.05 -13.67 3.75
CA PHE A 133 9.76 -14.83 3.22
C PHE A 133 11.18 -14.91 3.77
N GLY A 134 11.57 -16.10 4.24
CA GLY A 134 12.92 -16.36 4.73
C GLY A 134 13.07 -17.80 5.23
N LEU A 135 14.26 -18.19 5.65
CA LEU A 135 14.55 -19.58 6.04
C LEU A 135 13.64 -20.13 7.14
N MET A 136 13.18 -19.27 8.05
CA MET A 136 12.26 -19.64 9.14
C MET A 136 10.78 -19.38 8.80
N HIS A 137 10.49 -18.83 7.61
CA HIS A 137 9.17 -18.40 7.16
C HIS A 137 9.00 -18.79 5.67
N SER A 138 8.76 -20.08 5.42
CA SER A 138 8.61 -20.68 4.09
C SER A 138 7.16 -20.82 3.62
N GLY A 139 6.18 -20.31 4.38
CA GLY A 139 4.75 -20.49 4.10
C GLY A 139 4.33 -20.17 2.67
N MET A 140 4.95 -19.15 2.04
CA MET A 140 4.72 -18.83 0.62
C MET A 140 5.00 -20.02 -0.33
N ILE A 141 6.05 -20.79 -0.05
CA ILE A 141 6.41 -22.00 -0.81
C ILE A 141 5.48 -23.14 -0.41
N ASP A 142 5.30 -23.35 0.90
CA ASP A 142 4.58 -24.51 1.44
C ASP A 142 3.10 -24.49 1.07
N GLU A 143 2.50 -23.31 0.98
CA GLU A 143 1.08 -23.10 0.65
C GLU A 143 0.85 -22.92 -0.86
N GLY A 144 1.91 -22.87 -1.68
CA GLY A 144 1.79 -22.63 -3.12
C GLY A 144 1.20 -21.26 -3.45
N SER A 145 1.49 -20.25 -2.63
CA SER A 145 1.00 -18.87 -2.78
C SER A 145 1.96 -17.98 -3.60
N MET A 146 2.90 -18.61 -4.32
CA MET A 146 3.83 -18.00 -5.28
C MET A 146 3.31 -18.11 -6.72
#